data_AF-A0A6C0DPL2-F1
#
_entry.id   AF-A0A6C0DPL2-F1
#
_cell.length_a   1.000
_cell.length_b   1.000
_cell.length_c   1.000
_cell.angle_alpha   90.00
_cell.angle_beta   90.00
_cell.angle_gamma   90.00
#
_symmetry.space_group_name_H-M   'P 1'
#
loop_
_entity.id
_entity.type
_entity.pdbx_description
1 polymer ?
#
loop_
_entity_poly.entity_id
_entity_poly.type
_entity_poly.pdbx_seq_one_letter_code
_entity_poly.pdbx_strand_id
1 'polypeptide(L)'
;MIHTVRVSTWDRSDILAFLRKKRQEGPFRCIDVGGTASGWSGEVIDAICDINTPTTSSIRHFQMDITNPDDWTQVDAYVKEHGPFDFSICTHTLEDISNPKFVLKKLAEISKEGYIAVPSKYIELARFENPRYPYRGYIHHRWIFSIRDNRFVGYPKLPYLEQDSFFDSIASTKKDTIDLSFYWKDSIPFSIINNDYLGPSGDAIVGYYRTLEKDDLDV
;
A
#
# COMPACT_ATOMS: atom_id res chain seq x y z
N MET A 1 7.68 4.98 -12.32
CA MET A 1 6.68 6.05 -12.44
C MET A 1 5.32 5.53 -12.01
N ILE A 2 4.62 6.32 -11.19
CA ILE A 2 3.22 6.08 -10.81
C ILE A 2 2.32 6.53 -11.96
N HIS A 3 1.22 5.79 -12.18
CA HIS A 3 0.18 6.12 -13.14
C HIS A 3 -1.16 5.49 -12.75
N THR A 4 -2.24 5.93 -13.39
CA THR A 4 -3.60 5.41 -13.16
C THR A 4 -3.98 5.47 -11.67
N VAL A 5 -3.73 6.62 -11.03
CA VAL A 5 -4.13 6.87 -9.64
C VAL A 5 -5.64 6.93 -9.56
N ARG A 6 -6.22 6.27 -8.56
CA ARG A 6 -7.66 6.23 -8.32
C ARG A 6 -7.94 6.30 -6.83
N VAL A 7 -8.99 7.03 -6.49
CA VAL A 7 -9.69 6.86 -5.21
C VAL A 7 -11.02 6.19 -5.53
N SER A 8 -11.31 5.07 -4.85
CA SER A 8 -12.45 4.23 -5.21
C SER A 8 -12.94 3.37 -4.03
N THR A 9 -13.61 2.27 -4.37
CA THR A 9 -14.03 1.22 -3.44
C THR A 9 -12.95 0.14 -3.30
N TRP A 10 -13.18 -0.87 -2.45
CA TRP A 10 -12.28 -2.02 -2.27
C TRP A 10 -12.37 -3.04 -3.41
N ASP A 11 -12.85 -2.62 -4.58
CA ASP A 11 -13.05 -3.52 -5.71
C ASP A 11 -11.70 -3.82 -6.37
N ARG A 12 -11.50 -5.09 -6.72
CA ARG A 12 -10.29 -5.62 -7.36
C ARG A 12 -10.59 -6.25 -8.72
N SER A 13 -11.82 -6.13 -9.22
CA SER A 13 -12.25 -6.73 -10.48
C SER A 13 -11.41 -6.25 -11.67
N ASP A 14 -11.06 -4.97 -11.70
CA ASP A 14 -10.24 -4.37 -12.76
C ASP A 14 -8.83 -4.97 -12.82
N ILE A 15 -8.16 -5.11 -11.68
CA ILE A 15 -6.81 -5.69 -11.63
C ILE A 15 -6.83 -7.19 -11.95
N LEU A 16 -7.85 -7.92 -11.49
CA LEU A 16 -8.04 -9.32 -11.87
C LEU A 16 -8.23 -9.47 -13.38
N ALA A 17 -9.06 -8.61 -14.00
CA ALA A 17 -9.27 -8.61 -15.44
C ALA A 17 -7.98 -8.29 -16.21
N PHE A 18 -7.21 -7.30 -15.73
CA PHE A 18 -5.90 -6.96 -16.28
C PHE A 18 -4.92 -8.15 -16.25
N LEU A 19 -4.76 -8.81 -15.10
CA LEU A 19 -3.83 -9.94 -14.96
C LEU A 19 -4.25 -11.15 -15.80
N ARG A 20 -5.55 -11.46 -15.85
CA ARG A 20 -6.08 -12.52 -16.72
C ARG A 20 -5.79 -12.24 -18.20
N LYS A 21 -6.01 -10.99 -18.64
CA LYS A 21 -5.70 -10.57 -20.01
C LYS A 21 -4.20 -10.71 -20.30
N LYS A 22 -3.33 -10.27 -19.41
CA LYS A 22 -1.87 -10.38 -19.59
C LYS A 22 -1.40 -11.82 -19.74
N ARG A 23 -1.96 -12.73 -18.94
CA ARG A 23 -1.68 -14.17 -19.04
C ARG A 23 -2.18 -14.81 -20.34
N GLN A 24 -3.22 -14.26 -20.98
CA GLN A 24 -3.68 -14.70 -22.31
C GLN A 24 -2.75 -14.21 -23.43
N GLU A 25 -2.06 -13.08 -23.23
CA GLU A 25 -1.11 -12.51 -24.20
C GLU A 25 0.24 -13.25 -24.21
N GLY A 26 0.58 -13.96 -23.12
CA GLY A 26 1.79 -14.78 -23.01
C GLY A 26 2.20 -15.06 -21.57
N PRO A 27 3.40 -15.63 -21.35
CA PRO A 27 3.95 -15.81 -20.01
C PRO A 27 4.00 -14.48 -19.26
N PHE A 28 3.40 -14.42 -18.07
CA PHE A 28 3.32 -13.22 -17.26
C PHE A 28 3.35 -13.60 -15.78
N ARG A 29 4.49 -13.36 -15.12
CA ARG A 29 4.69 -13.78 -13.72
C ARG A 29 4.27 -12.70 -12.75
N CYS A 30 3.39 -13.04 -11.81
CA CYS A 30 2.86 -12.13 -10.82
C CYS A 30 3.12 -12.64 -9.39
N ILE A 31 3.55 -11.73 -8.51
CA ILE A 31 3.72 -11.97 -7.08
C ILE A 31 2.78 -11.08 -6.26
N ASP A 32 2.20 -11.60 -5.19
CA ASP A 32 1.44 -10.81 -4.21
C ASP A 32 2.22 -10.67 -2.90
N VAL A 33 2.43 -9.45 -2.42
CA VAL A 33 3.20 -9.15 -1.20
C VAL A 33 2.24 -8.63 -0.13
N GLY A 34 1.97 -9.46 0.88
CA GLY A 34 0.97 -9.22 1.94
C GLY A 34 -0.46 -9.71 1.61
N GLY A 35 -0.60 -10.63 0.66
CA GLY A 35 -1.89 -10.96 0.03
C GLY A 35 -2.79 -12.00 0.72
N THR A 36 -2.45 -12.53 1.91
CA THR A 36 -3.14 -13.74 2.40
C THR A 36 -4.54 -13.52 2.97
N ALA A 37 -4.82 -12.33 3.53
CA ALA A 37 -5.99 -12.10 4.38
C ALA A 37 -7.36 -12.43 3.73
N SER A 38 -7.50 -12.24 2.42
CA SER A 38 -8.74 -12.57 1.69
C SER A 38 -8.55 -13.48 0.48
N GLY A 39 -7.32 -13.80 0.09
CA GLY A 39 -6.99 -14.74 -0.99
C GLY A 39 -7.53 -14.36 -2.38
N TRP A 40 -7.99 -13.13 -2.58
CA TRP A 40 -8.69 -12.68 -3.79
C TRP A 40 -7.84 -12.79 -5.07
N SER A 41 -6.51 -12.71 -4.94
CA SER A 41 -5.54 -12.75 -6.03
C SER A 41 -5.07 -14.16 -6.36
N GLY A 42 -5.44 -15.19 -5.57
CA GLY A 42 -4.82 -16.51 -5.62
C GLY A 42 -4.91 -17.21 -6.98
N GLU A 43 -5.95 -16.96 -7.76
CA GLU A 43 -6.13 -17.56 -9.09
C GLU A 43 -5.27 -16.93 -10.20
N VAL A 44 -4.67 -15.77 -9.95
CA VAL A 44 -3.98 -14.97 -10.97
C VAL A 44 -2.50 -14.72 -10.69
N ILE A 45 -1.98 -15.21 -9.57
CA ILE A 45 -0.58 -15.05 -9.13
C ILE A 45 0.19 -16.37 -9.17
N ASP A 46 1.50 -16.27 -9.29
CA ASP A 46 2.43 -17.41 -9.29
C ASP A 46 3.13 -17.58 -7.94
N ALA A 47 3.27 -16.47 -7.20
CA ALA A 47 3.88 -16.45 -5.89
C ALA A 47 3.17 -15.49 -4.93
N ILE A 48 3.31 -15.75 -3.63
CA ILE A 48 2.83 -14.89 -2.55
C ILE A 48 3.86 -14.81 -1.42
N CYS A 49 4.06 -13.61 -0.88
CA CYS A 49 4.89 -13.34 0.30
C CYS A 49 4.00 -12.93 1.47
N ASP A 50 4.01 -13.70 2.55
CA ASP A 50 3.24 -13.37 3.77
C ASP A 50 3.70 -14.24 4.95
N ILE A 51 3.53 -13.75 6.18
CA ILE A 51 3.76 -14.54 7.40
C ILE A 51 2.72 -15.65 7.55
N ASN A 52 1.50 -15.40 7.06
CA ASN A 52 0.38 -16.33 7.12
C ASN A 52 0.45 -17.31 5.95
N THR A 53 -0.17 -18.48 6.14
CA THR A 53 -0.29 -19.47 5.06
C THR A 53 -1.46 -19.10 4.13
N PRO A 54 -1.26 -19.04 2.81
CA PRO A 54 -2.35 -18.80 1.87
C PRO A 54 -3.34 -19.97 1.86
N THR A 55 -4.60 -19.69 1.53
CA THR A 55 -5.64 -20.71 1.38
C THR A 55 -5.47 -21.53 0.09
N THR A 56 -4.82 -20.97 -0.93
CA THR A 56 -4.57 -21.63 -2.22
C THR A 56 -3.26 -22.41 -2.19
N SER A 57 -3.33 -23.74 -2.33
CA SER A 57 -2.17 -24.64 -2.22
C SER A 57 -1.26 -24.71 -3.45
N SER A 58 -1.70 -24.21 -4.61
CA SER A 58 -0.97 -24.30 -5.87
C SER A 58 0.00 -23.15 -6.14
N ILE A 59 0.08 -22.16 -5.24
CA ILE A 59 0.89 -20.95 -5.39
C ILE A 59 2.21 -21.13 -4.65
N ARG A 60 3.31 -20.61 -5.19
CA ARG A 60 4.58 -20.55 -4.45
C ARG A 60 4.43 -19.60 -3.26
N HIS A 61 4.46 -20.14 -2.05
CA HIS A 61 4.44 -19.35 -0.84
C HIS A 61 5.87 -19.10 -0.34
N PHE A 62 6.25 -17.83 -0.25
CA PHE A 62 7.39 -17.38 0.54
C PHE A 62 6.86 -16.98 1.91
N GLN A 63 7.00 -17.87 2.90
CA GLN A 63 6.61 -17.57 4.26
C GLN A 63 7.66 -16.65 4.89
N MET A 64 7.30 -15.38 5.09
CA MET A 64 8.27 -14.36 5.50
C MET A 64 7.62 -13.17 6.19
N ASP A 65 8.34 -12.56 7.13
CA ASP A 65 8.08 -11.19 7.55
C ASP A 65 8.63 -10.23 6.48
N ILE A 66 7.73 -9.62 5.70
CA ILE A 66 8.11 -8.69 4.63
C ILE A 66 8.85 -7.45 5.15
N THR A 67 8.78 -7.17 6.46
CA THR A 67 9.51 -6.07 7.10
C THR A 67 10.92 -6.45 7.55
N ASN A 68 11.22 -7.75 7.64
CA ASN A 68 12.54 -8.27 8.01
C ASN A 68 13.43 -8.43 6.78
N PRO A 69 14.55 -7.68 6.65
CA PRO A 69 15.42 -7.81 5.49
C PRO A 69 16.00 -9.21 5.25
N ASP A 70 16.26 -9.97 6.31
CA ASP A 70 16.88 -11.29 6.20
C ASP A 70 15.96 -12.33 5.54
N ASP A 71 14.64 -12.16 5.67
CA ASP A 71 13.66 -13.09 5.12
C ASP A 71 13.52 -12.94 3.59
N TRP A 72 13.95 -11.81 3.01
CA TRP A 72 13.90 -11.57 1.56
C TRP A 72 14.89 -12.42 0.75
N THR A 73 15.85 -13.06 1.41
CA THR A 73 16.88 -13.90 0.77
C THR A 73 16.29 -14.97 -0.16
N GLN A 74 15.15 -15.55 0.18
CA GLN A 74 14.48 -16.57 -0.64
C GLN A 74 13.88 -15.99 -1.93
N VAL A 75 13.26 -14.81 -1.83
CA VAL A 75 12.70 -14.08 -2.97
C VAL A 75 13.82 -13.57 -3.87
N ASP A 76 14.90 -13.06 -3.28
CA ASP A 76 16.07 -12.56 -4.01
C ASP A 76 16.76 -13.70 -4.77
N ALA A 77 16.89 -14.88 -4.16
CA ALA A 77 17.41 -16.07 -4.83
C ALA A 77 16.53 -16.48 -6.02
N TYR A 78 15.20 -16.47 -5.84
CA TYR A 78 14.24 -16.78 -6.89
C TYR A 78 14.32 -15.79 -8.07
N VAL A 79 14.39 -14.49 -7.77
CA VAL A 79 14.53 -13.43 -8.78
C VAL A 79 15.88 -13.51 -9.48
N LYS A 80 16.96 -13.89 -8.78
CA LYS A 80 18.27 -14.10 -9.40
C LYS A 80 18.28 -15.27 -10.37
N GLU A 81 17.59 -16.37 -10.05
CA GLU A 81 17.52 -17.56 -10.88
C GLU A 81 16.60 -17.38 -12.10
N HIS A 82 15.43 -16.77 -11.88
CA HIS A 82 14.38 -16.72 -12.90
C HIS A 82 14.16 -15.33 -13.51
N GLY A 83 14.90 -14.31 -13.08
CA GLY A 83 14.65 -12.91 -13.38
C GLY A 83 13.50 -12.32 -12.55
N PRO A 84 13.32 -10.98 -12.59
CA PRO A 84 12.25 -10.28 -11.87
C PRO A 84 10.87 -10.68 -12.37
N PHE A 85 9.88 -10.64 -11.48
CA PHE A 85 8.47 -10.79 -11.81
C PHE A 85 8.06 -9.71 -12.81
N ASP A 86 7.09 -10.04 -13.67
CA ASP A 86 6.53 -9.05 -14.58
C ASP A 86 5.65 -8.06 -13.82
N PHE A 87 4.98 -8.53 -12.76
CA PHE A 87 4.07 -7.73 -11.96
C PHE A 87 4.12 -8.07 -10.46
N SER A 88 3.95 -7.07 -9.59
CA SER A 88 3.64 -7.29 -8.17
C SER A 88 2.34 -6.63 -7.74
N ILE A 89 1.60 -7.29 -6.85
CA ILE A 89 0.47 -6.74 -6.10
C ILE A 89 0.94 -6.46 -4.67
N CYS A 90 0.52 -5.35 -4.09
CA CYS A 90 0.63 -5.10 -2.64
C CYS A 90 -0.60 -4.29 -2.21
N THR A 91 -1.55 -4.95 -1.55
CA THR A 91 -2.82 -4.32 -1.17
C THR A 91 -3.09 -4.47 0.31
N HIS A 92 -3.45 -3.36 0.96
CA HIS A 92 -3.85 -3.32 2.37
C HIS A 92 -2.83 -4.03 3.28
N THR A 93 -1.62 -3.47 3.29
CA THR A 93 -0.45 -4.05 3.94
C THR A 93 0.51 -2.95 4.37
N LEU A 94 0.83 -2.02 3.47
CA LEU A 94 1.82 -0.97 3.69
C LEU A 94 1.46 -0.05 4.86
N GLU A 95 0.17 0.12 5.12
CA GLU A 95 -0.39 0.93 6.19
C GLU A 95 -0.30 0.26 7.55
N ASP A 96 -0.31 -1.07 7.59
CA ASP A 96 -0.20 -1.84 8.82
C ASP A 96 1.26 -1.96 9.27
N ILE A 97 2.21 -2.17 8.34
CA ILE A 97 3.61 -2.48 8.67
C ILE A 97 4.45 -1.30 9.19
N SER A 98 5.54 -1.61 9.89
CA SER A 98 6.45 -0.62 10.51
C SER A 98 7.33 0.14 9.51
N ASN A 99 7.72 -0.50 8.40
CA ASN A 99 8.67 0.07 7.44
C ASN A 99 8.22 -0.09 5.98
N PRO A 100 7.18 0.66 5.55
CA PRO A 100 6.70 0.61 4.16
C PRO A 100 7.76 1.05 3.16
N LYS A 101 8.70 1.93 3.55
CA LYS A 101 9.80 2.39 2.68
C LYS A 101 10.67 1.23 2.21
N PHE A 102 10.97 0.28 3.09
CA PHE A 102 11.77 -0.88 2.76
C PHE A 102 11.02 -1.79 1.77
N VAL A 103 9.77 -2.13 2.07
CA VAL A 103 8.94 -2.99 1.21
C VAL A 103 8.74 -2.37 -0.17
N LEU A 104 8.48 -1.07 -0.26
CA LEU A 104 8.36 -0.36 -1.54
C LEU A 104 9.63 -0.44 -2.40
N LYS A 105 10.82 -0.40 -1.78
CA LYS A 105 12.08 -0.63 -2.51
C LYS A 105 12.16 -2.06 -3.02
N LYS A 106 11.85 -3.04 -2.16
CA LYS A 106 11.85 -4.45 -2.54
C LYS A 106 10.90 -4.72 -3.71
N LEU A 107 9.68 -4.17 -3.69
CA LEU A 107 8.73 -4.30 -4.81
C LEU A 107 9.34 -3.87 -6.16
N ALA A 108 10.02 -2.72 -6.18
CA ALA A 108 10.68 -2.21 -7.38
C ALA A 108 11.94 -3.01 -7.78
N GLU A 109 12.59 -3.71 -6.84
CA GLU A 109 13.73 -4.60 -7.12
C GLU A 109 13.27 -5.94 -7.70
N ILE A 110 12.16 -6.49 -7.21
CA ILE A 110 11.71 -7.84 -7.58
C ILE A 110 10.76 -7.87 -8.77
N SER A 111 10.20 -6.73 -9.18
CA SER A 111 9.17 -6.65 -10.24
C SER A 111 9.38 -5.47 -11.20
N LYS A 112 8.94 -5.62 -12.45
CA LYS A 112 9.03 -4.58 -13.49
C LYS A 112 7.95 -3.50 -13.35
N GLU A 113 6.75 -3.91 -12.95
CA GLU A 113 5.59 -3.05 -12.72
C GLU A 113 4.73 -3.65 -11.60
N GLY A 114 3.70 -2.93 -11.17
CA GLY A 114 2.82 -3.43 -10.13
C GLY A 114 1.61 -2.57 -9.83
N TYR A 115 0.82 -3.05 -8.88
CA TYR A 115 -0.38 -2.42 -8.35
C TYR A 115 -0.27 -2.29 -6.84
N ILE A 116 -0.49 -1.08 -6.33
CA ILE A 116 -0.54 -0.81 -4.89
C ILE A 116 -1.94 -0.30 -4.56
N ALA A 117 -2.52 -0.82 -3.47
CA ALA A 117 -3.73 -0.24 -2.88
C ALA A 117 -3.60 -0.16 -1.37
N VAL A 118 -4.05 0.96 -0.81
CA VAL A 118 -4.06 1.24 0.63
C VAL A 118 -5.37 1.94 0.97
N PRO A 119 -5.80 1.93 2.24
CA PRO A 119 -6.86 2.83 2.68
C PRO A 119 -6.51 4.27 2.34
N SER A 120 -7.47 5.02 1.83
CA SER A 120 -7.26 6.42 1.46
C SER A 120 -7.10 7.30 2.71
N LYS A 121 -6.57 8.51 2.53
CA LYS A 121 -6.57 9.53 3.60
C LYS A 121 -7.97 9.83 4.15
N TYR A 122 -9.01 9.71 3.31
CA TYR A 122 -10.38 10.06 3.67
C TYR A 122 -10.91 9.14 4.76
N ILE A 123 -10.75 7.82 4.58
CA ILE A 123 -11.21 6.83 5.55
C ILE A 123 -10.27 6.79 6.76
N GLU A 124 -8.96 6.99 6.55
CA GLU A 124 -7.97 6.99 7.64
C GLU A 124 -8.06 8.19 8.58
N LEU A 125 -8.67 9.29 8.14
CA LEU A 125 -8.96 10.44 8.98
C LEU A 125 -10.37 10.39 9.59
N ALA A 126 -11.24 9.49 9.14
CA ALA A 126 -12.60 9.35 9.65
C ALA A 126 -12.67 8.53 10.95
N ARG A 127 -13.70 8.80 11.77
CA ARG A 127 -13.96 8.06 13.02
C ARG A 127 -15.12 7.08 12.81
N PHE A 128 -14.82 5.88 12.32
CA PHE A 128 -15.85 4.92 11.90
C PHE A 128 -15.69 3.51 12.46
N GLU A 129 -14.45 3.06 12.75
CA GLU A 129 -14.19 1.65 13.10
C GLU A 129 -14.84 1.26 14.44
N ASN A 130 -14.81 2.16 15.43
CA ASN A 130 -15.37 1.89 16.75
C ASN A 130 -16.23 3.07 17.27
N PRO A 131 -17.55 2.94 17.35
CA PRO A 131 -18.43 4.02 17.82
C PRO A 131 -18.30 4.29 19.32
N ARG A 132 -17.77 3.34 20.12
CA ARG A 132 -17.56 3.52 21.57
C ARG A 132 -16.26 4.27 21.86
N TYR A 133 -15.25 4.07 21.02
CA TYR A 133 -13.94 4.70 21.14
C TYR A 133 -13.60 5.34 19.80
N PRO A 134 -14.10 6.55 19.53
CA PRO A 134 -13.98 7.15 18.20
C PRO A 134 -12.54 7.63 18.00
N TYR A 135 -11.70 6.84 17.34
CA TYR A 135 -10.35 7.19 16.87
C TYR A 135 -10.34 7.32 15.33
N ARG A 136 -9.29 7.92 14.76
CA ARG A 136 -9.18 8.10 13.30
C ARG A 136 -8.66 6.84 12.60
N GLY A 137 -9.37 6.44 11.56
CA GLY A 137 -8.99 5.35 10.68
C GLY A 137 -9.13 3.97 11.33
N TYR A 138 -8.40 3.02 10.80
CA TYR A 138 -8.25 1.70 11.41
C TYR A 138 -7.17 1.76 12.50
N ILE A 139 -7.46 1.20 13.68
CA ILE A 139 -6.62 1.30 14.90
C ILE A 139 -5.27 0.61 14.76
N HIS A 140 -5.20 -0.42 13.92
CA HIS A 140 -3.98 -1.19 13.69
C HIS A 140 -3.08 -0.53 12.64
N HIS A 141 -3.61 0.36 11.80
CA HIS A 141 -2.82 1.02 10.77
C HIS A 141 -1.94 2.12 11.37
N ARG A 142 -0.67 2.12 10.97
CA ARG A 142 0.40 3.02 11.42
C ARG A 142 0.59 4.22 10.48
N TRP A 143 0.07 4.15 9.26
CA TRP A 143 0.31 5.14 8.21
C TRP A 143 -0.98 5.65 7.58
N ILE A 144 -0.91 6.89 7.10
CA ILE A 144 -1.85 7.49 6.15
C ILE A 144 -1.07 7.74 4.87
N PHE A 145 -1.64 7.40 3.72
CA PHE A 145 -0.99 7.60 2.43
C PHE A 145 -1.77 8.54 1.53
N SER A 146 -1.03 9.24 0.66
CA SER A 146 -1.58 9.98 -0.47
C SER A 146 -0.60 10.01 -1.65
N ILE A 147 -0.99 10.62 -2.77
CA ILE A 147 -0.15 10.89 -3.94
C ILE A 147 0.04 12.39 -4.06
N ARG A 148 1.27 12.89 -4.08
CA ARG A 148 1.56 14.30 -4.29
C ARG A 148 2.77 14.48 -5.19
N ASP A 149 2.67 15.36 -6.18
CA ASP A 149 3.73 15.61 -7.16
C ASP A 149 4.19 14.30 -7.84
N ASN A 150 3.24 13.41 -8.17
CA ASN A 150 3.47 12.07 -8.70
C ASN A 150 4.36 11.17 -7.82
N ARG A 151 4.29 11.37 -6.50
CA ARG A 151 4.99 10.57 -5.50
C ARG A 151 4.00 9.98 -4.51
N PHE A 152 4.23 8.73 -4.13
CA PHE A 152 3.55 8.11 -3.02
C PHE A 152 4.10 8.67 -1.71
N VAL A 153 3.26 9.26 -0.89
CA VAL A 153 3.65 9.98 0.33
C VAL A 153 3.04 9.30 1.54
N GLY A 154 3.88 8.84 2.47
CA GLY A 154 3.47 8.27 3.74
C GLY A 154 3.55 9.26 4.88
N TYR A 155 2.51 9.29 5.71
CA TYR A 155 2.37 10.10 6.91
C TYR A 155 2.22 9.16 8.11
N PRO A 156 3.15 9.14 9.08
CA PRO A 156 2.94 8.40 10.32
C PRO A 156 1.65 8.85 11.03
N LYS A 157 0.88 7.93 11.61
CA LYS A 157 -0.25 8.32 12.47
C LYS A 157 0.27 8.79 13.83
N LEU A 158 0.36 10.11 13.99
CA LEU A 158 0.76 10.71 15.27
C LEU A 158 -0.45 10.95 16.17
N PRO A 159 -0.29 10.85 17.51
CA PRO A 159 -1.38 11.06 18.46
C PRO A 159 -2.10 12.42 18.33
N TYR A 160 -1.41 13.47 17.88
CA TYR A 160 -2.03 14.80 17.77
C TYR A 160 -3.12 14.87 16.69
N LEU A 161 -3.09 13.97 15.68
CA LEU A 161 -4.14 13.87 14.67
C LEU A 161 -5.52 13.67 15.32
N GLU A 162 -5.56 12.96 16.45
CA GLU A 162 -6.78 12.71 17.22
C GLU A 162 -7.40 13.97 17.82
N GLN A 163 -6.62 15.03 18.04
CA GLN A 163 -7.06 16.25 18.71
C GLN A 163 -7.36 17.39 17.72
N ASP A 164 -6.81 17.31 16.52
CA ASP A 164 -6.87 18.39 15.55
C ASP A 164 -8.11 18.26 14.65
N SER A 165 -9.05 19.20 14.79
CA SER A 165 -10.30 19.23 14.04
C SER A 165 -10.13 19.60 12.57
N PHE A 166 -8.96 20.11 12.16
CA PHE A 166 -8.66 20.38 10.75
C PHE A 166 -8.95 19.15 9.87
N PHE A 167 -8.58 17.96 10.35
CA PHE A 167 -8.74 16.72 9.58
C PHE A 167 -10.19 16.25 9.45
N ASP A 168 -11.12 16.79 10.24
CA ASP A 168 -12.55 16.48 10.12
C ASP A 168 -13.12 16.99 8.79
N SER A 169 -12.55 18.07 8.25
CA SER A 169 -12.92 18.58 6.92
C SER A 169 -12.46 17.70 5.76
N ILE A 170 -11.46 16.85 5.99
CA ILE A 170 -10.92 15.91 4.99
C ILE A 170 -11.55 14.52 5.16
N ALA A 171 -11.93 14.14 6.37
CA ALA A 171 -12.48 12.82 6.67
C ALA A 171 -13.73 12.50 5.85
N SER A 172 -13.81 11.29 5.29
CA SER A 172 -15.00 10.80 4.60
C SER A 172 -15.13 9.28 4.71
N THR A 173 -16.34 8.82 4.97
CA THR A 173 -16.74 7.41 4.97
C THR A 173 -17.50 7.01 3.71
N LYS A 174 -17.58 7.89 2.71
CA LYS A 174 -18.23 7.57 1.44
C LYS A 174 -17.53 6.41 0.76
N LYS A 175 -18.32 5.44 0.27
CA LYS A 175 -17.82 4.15 -0.22
C LYS A 175 -16.83 4.28 -1.38
N ASP A 176 -16.98 5.29 -2.22
CA ASP A 176 -16.13 5.61 -3.36
C ASP A 176 -14.85 6.37 -3.00
N THR A 177 -14.67 6.74 -1.73
CA THR A 177 -13.49 7.47 -1.27
C THR A 177 -12.55 6.66 -0.40
N ILE A 178 -12.80 5.38 -0.14
CA ILE A 178 -12.13 4.62 0.94
C ILE A 178 -10.83 3.91 0.53
N ASP A 179 -10.60 3.71 -0.76
CA ASP A 179 -9.43 2.98 -1.28
C ASP A 179 -8.60 3.89 -2.18
N LEU A 180 -7.33 4.08 -1.88
CA LEU A 180 -6.36 4.72 -2.75
C LEU A 180 -5.56 3.64 -3.47
N SER A 181 -5.59 3.64 -4.79
CA SER A 181 -4.82 2.69 -5.59
C SER A 181 -4.16 3.32 -6.81
N PHE A 182 -3.08 2.67 -7.26
CA PHE A 182 -2.36 3.11 -8.45
C PHE A 182 -1.52 1.97 -9.03
N TYR A 183 -1.14 2.14 -10.28
CA TYR A 183 -0.16 1.31 -10.95
C TYR A 183 1.20 2.00 -10.95
N TRP A 184 2.27 1.21 -10.99
CA TRP A 184 3.62 1.72 -11.14
C TRP A 184 4.41 0.88 -12.13
N LYS A 185 5.40 1.51 -12.77
CA LYS A 185 6.33 0.85 -13.69
C LYS A 185 7.74 1.38 -13.53
N ASP A 186 8.75 0.51 -13.57
CA ASP A 186 10.19 0.77 -13.42
C ASP A 186 10.64 1.31 -12.05
N SER A 187 9.83 2.15 -11.40
CA SER A 187 10.15 2.76 -10.10
C SER A 187 8.91 3.20 -9.35
N ILE A 188 9.01 3.25 -8.03
CA ILE A 188 7.99 3.81 -7.14
C ILE A 188 8.55 5.08 -6.49
N PRO A 189 8.27 6.28 -7.02
CA PRO A 189 8.66 7.51 -6.36
C PRO A 189 7.95 7.61 -5.01
N PHE A 190 8.71 7.55 -3.91
CA PHE A 190 8.14 7.49 -2.57
C PHE A 190 8.86 8.43 -1.59
N SER A 191 8.10 9.01 -0.66
CA SER A 191 8.61 9.80 0.47
C SER A 191 7.82 9.52 1.74
N ILE A 192 8.52 9.45 2.86
CA ILE A 192 7.89 9.54 4.18
C ILE A 192 8.01 10.99 4.62
N ILE A 193 6.90 11.61 4.99
CA ILE A 193 6.92 12.89 5.68
C ILE A 193 7.78 12.73 6.92
N ASN A 194 8.67 13.69 7.13
CA ASN A 194 9.63 13.72 8.22
C ASN A 194 10.78 12.72 8.08
N ASN A 195 10.73 11.77 7.14
CA ASN A 195 11.80 10.81 6.83
C ASN A 195 12.54 10.28 8.10
N ASP A 196 11.75 9.77 9.05
CA ASP A 196 12.21 9.25 10.36
C ASP A 196 12.76 10.30 11.36
N TYR A 197 12.50 11.59 11.10
CA TYR A 197 12.78 12.72 11.97
C TYR A 197 11.57 13.65 12.05
N LEU A 198 10.75 13.49 13.11
CA LEU A 198 9.44 14.15 13.24
C LEU A 198 9.46 15.67 13.01
N GLY A 199 10.56 16.33 13.33
CA GLY A 199 10.74 17.74 13.02
C GLY A 199 11.33 18.51 14.20
N PRO A 200 11.77 19.76 13.95
CA PRO A 200 12.46 20.56 14.95
C PRO A 200 11.51 21.16 16.01
N SER A 201 10.20 21.22 15.73
CA SER A 201 9.20 21.81 16.63
C SER A 201 7.79 21.27 16.35
N GLY A 202 6.86 21.50 17.28
CA GLY A 202 5.44 21.19 17.11
C GLY A 202 4.83 21.89 15.90
N ASP A 203 5.14 23.17 15.69
CA ASP A 203 4.64 23.95 14.55
C ASP A 203 5.13 23.39 13.20
N ALA A 204 6.39 22.92 13.15
CA ALA A 204 6.92 22.26 11.96
C ALA A 204 6.14 20.97 11.67
N ILE A 205 5.91 20.13 12.69
CA ILE A 205 5.11 18.91 12.58
C ILE A 205 3.71 19.24 12.04
N VAL A 206 3.01 20.18 12.66
CA VAL A 206 1.67 20.59 12.22
C VAL A 206 1.71 21.05 10.75
N GLY A 207 2.68 21.89 10.39
CA GLY A 207 2.86 22.37 9.02
C GLY A 207 3.05 21.23 7.99
N TYR A 208 3.82 20.20 8.32
CA TYR A 208 4.01 19.05 7.43
C TYR A 208 2.72 18.29 7.16
N TYR A 209 1.85 18.14 8.15
CA TYR A 209 0.60 17.40 7.99
C TYR A 209 -0.55 18.22 7.45
N ARG A 210 -0.51 19.56 7.55
CA ARG A 210 -1.43 20.41 6.77
C ARG A 210 -1.35 20.10 5.27
N THR A 211 -0.22 19.58 4.79
CA THR A 211 -0.10 19.15 3.39
C THR A 211 -0.98 17.95 3.00
N LEU A 212 -1.63 17.25 3.93
CA LEU A 212 -2.62 16.21 3.61
C LEU A 212 -3.85 16.76 2.85
N GLU A 213 -4.11 18.07 2.94
CA GLU A 213 -5.16 18.70 2.12
C GLU A 213 -4.76 18.86 0.65
N LYS A 214 -3.45 18.81 0.33
CA LYS A 214 -2.90 19.08 -1.01
C LYS A 214 -2.35 17.79 -1.59
N ASP A 215 -3.09 17.19 -2.50
CA ASP A 215 -2.64 16.01 -3.24
C ASP A 215 -3.20 15.96 -4.66
N ASP A 216 -2.70 14.98 -5.41
CA ASP A 216 -3.04 14.71 -6.80
C ASP A 216 -4.30 13.82 -6.90
N LEU A 217 -5.09 13.74 -5.83
CA LEU A 217 -6.31 12.93 -5.79
C LEU A 217 -7.47 13.77 -6.32
N ASP A 218 -8.08 13.33 -7.41
CA ASP A 218 -9.27 13.96 -8.00
C ASP A 218 -10.54 13.44 -7.30
N VAL A 219 -10.91 14.05 -6.17
CA VAL A 219 -12.05 13.66 -5.31
C VAL A 219 -12.92 14.87 -4.96
#